data_AF-A0A414XY18-F1
#
_entry.id   AF-A0A414XY18-F1
#
_cell.length_a   1.000
_cell.length_b   1.000
_cell.length_c   1.000
_cell.angle_alpha   90.00
_cell.angle_beta   90.00
_cell.angle_gamma   90.00
#
_symmetry.space_group_name_H-M   'P 1'
#
loop_
_entity.id
_entity.type
_entity.pdbx_description
1 polymer ?
#
loop_
_entity_poly.entity_id
_entity_poly.type
_entity_poly.pdbx_seq_one_letter_code
_entity_poly.pdbx_strand_id
1 'polypeptide(L)'
;MEKTIMCPVCGKEGIPDFRKEDVVCPCCGSDLSVYRKLDGLITISDKVCKPRGKSTMYWGLVVLLVVCSVCVVLKLLIVKKQVFKQEPTEYVNKQIKLLNDSIVKLNKKIESLRPDTICIKDNIYVVKKGDSFCKISKKILGSEKYYFRIAELNKLQETSILYVGDTLKMPIK
;
A
#
# COMPACT_ATOMS: atom_id res chain seq x y z
N MET A 1 -18.32 -68.70 8.67
CA MET A 1 -16.94 -69.10 9.01
C MET A 1 -16.82 -68.98 10.51
N GLU A 2 -16.87 -70.09 11.23
CA GLU A 2 -16.75 -70.12 12.69
C GLU A 2 -15.30 -69.76 13.05
N LYS A 3 -15.11 -68.70 13.83
CA LYS A 3 -13.78 -68.19 14.14
C LYS A 3 -13.15 -69.10 15.18
N THR A 4 -12.25 -69.98 14.75
CA THR A 4 -11.48 -70.85 15.65
C THR A 4 -10.61 -70.00 16.56
N ILE A 5 -10.84 -70.07 17.88
CA ILE A 5 -10.07 -69.35 18.87
C ILE A 5 -8.90 -70.23 19.33
N MET A 6 -7.72 -69.62 19.48
CA MET A 6 -6.49 -70.30 19.87
C MET A 6 -6.08 -69.90 21.28
N CYS A 7 -5.50 -70.84 22.03
CA CYS A 7 -4.93 -70.54 23.34
C CYS A 7 -3.69 -69.65 23.18
N PRO A 8 -3.62 -68.48 23.83
CA PRO A 8 -2.45 -67.60 23.72
C PRO A 8 -1.20 -68.16 24.43
N VAL A 9 -1.36 -69.15 25.32
CA VAL A 9 -0.25 -69.72 26.09
C VAL A 9 0.43 -70.85 25.31
N CYS A 10 -0.35 -71.79 24.77
CA CYS A 10 0.19 -72.99 24.13
C CYS A 10 -0.18 -73.15 22.65
N GLY A 11 -0.94 -72.21 22.07
CA GLY A 11 -1.32 -72.22 20.66
C GLY A 11 -2.41 -73.23 20.27
N LYS A 12 -3.03 -73.92 21.23
CA LYS A 12 -4.08 -74.92 20.92
C LYS A 12 -5.28 -74.25 20.24
N GLU A 13 -5.62 -74.70 19.05
CA GLU A 13 -6.80 -74.27 18.31
C GLU A 13 -8.07 -75.01 18.76
N GLY A 14 -9.23 -74.43 18.49
CA GLY A 14 -10.53 -75.08 18.73
C GLY A 14 -10.95 -75.07 20.19
N ILE A 15 -10.50 -74.07 20.96
CA ILE A 15 -11.01 -73.84 22.32
C ILE A 15 -12.23 -72.91 22.29
N PRO A 16 -13.17 -73.06 23.26
CA PRO A 16 -14.29 -72.13 23.40
C PRO A 16 -13.83 -70.68 23.61
N ASP A 17 -14.73 -69.74 23.33
CA ASP A 17 -14.44 -68.31 23.39
C ASP A 17 -14.26 -67.83 24.84
N PHE A 18 -13.01 -67.80 25.29
CA PHE A 18 -12.63 -67.33 26.63
C PHE A 18 -12.93 -65.85 26.89
N ARG A 19 -13.40 -65.09 25.89
CA ARG A 19 -13.91 -63.72 26.08
C ARG A 19 -15.38 -63.71 26.51
N LYS A 20 -16.11 -64.81 26.31
CA LYS A 20 -17.53 -64.92 26.65
C LYS A 20 -17.76 -65.73 27.93
N GLU A 21 -17.04 -66.83 28.09
CA GLU A 21 -17.17 -67.73 29.22
C GLU A 21 -15.81 -68.04 29.87
N ASP A 22 -15.84 -68.59 31.08
CA ASP A 22 -14.63 -68.99 31.78
C ASP A 22 -14.14 -70.32 31.23
N VAL A 23 -12.99 -70.29 30.57
CA VAL A 23 -12.40 -71.46 29.88
C VAL A 23 -11.02 -71.73 30.45
N VAL A 24 -10.78 -72.97 30.85
CA VAL A 24 -9.44 -73.49 31.16
C VAL A 24 -8.93 -74.26 29.96
N CYS A 25 -7.70 -73.96 29.51
CA CYS A 25 -7.14 -74.65 28.35
C CYS A 25 -6.89 -76.14 28.66
N PRO A 26 -7.41 -77.09 27.88
CA PRO A 26 -7.22 -78.52 28.15
C PRO A 26 -5.81 -79.04 27.84
N CYS A 27 -4.99 -78.27 27.13
CA CYS A 27 -3.61 -78.68 26.79
C CYS A 27 -2.58 -78.23 27.83
N CYS A 28 -2.66 -76.99 28.30
CA CYS A 28 -1.69 -76.43 29.24
C CYS A 28 -2.26 -76.11 30.63
N GLY A 29 -3.55 -76.33 30.86
CA GLY A 29 -4.22 -76.06 32.14
C GLY A 29 -4.31 -74.57 32.51
N SER A 30 -3.96 -73.67 31.60
CA SER A 30 -4.00 -72.22 31.87
C SER A 30 -5.44 -71.72 31.95
N ASP A 31 -5.75 -70.98 33.01
CA ASP A 31 -7.02 -70.28 33.18
C ASP A 31 -7.06 -69.01 32.32
N LEU A 32 -7.94 -69.01 31.32
CA LEU A 32 -8.07 -67.91 30.36
C LEU A 32 -9.09 -66.85 30.81
N SER A 33 -9.74 -67.02 31.95
CA SER A 33 -10.72 -66.07 32.52
C SER A 33 -10.15 -64.66 32.73
N VAL A 34 -8.83 -64.57 32.95
CA VAL A 34 -8.10 -63.30 33.11
C VAL A 34 -8.24 -62.40 31.87
N TYR A 35 -8.23 -62.98 30.67
CA TYR A 35 -8.33 -62.22 29.42
C TYR A 35 -9.70 -61.57 29.23
N ARG A 36 -10.77 -62.16 29.77
CA ARG A 36 -12.12 -61.57 29.76
C ARG A 36 -12.18 -60.24 30.51
N LYS A 37 -11.47 -60.16 31.66
CA LYS A 37 -11.43 -58.93 32.46
C LYS A 37 -10.65 -57.81 31.75
N LEU A 38 -9.61 -58.17 31.00
CA LEU A 38 -8.81 -57.22 30.21
C LEU A 38 -9.62 -56.61 29.06
N ASP A 39 -10.43 -57.39 28.35
CA ASP A 39 -11.33 -56.86 27.30
C ASP A 39 -12.34 -55.84 27.85
N GLY A 40 -12.82 -56.06 29.09
CA GLY A 40 -13.66 -55.10 29.80
C GLY A 40 -12.99 -53.75 30.03
N LEU A 41 -11.68 -53.73 30.34
CA LEU A 41 -10.94 -52.49 30.55
C LEU A 41 -10.67 -51.73 29.24
N ILE A 42 -10.38 -52.46 28.16
CA ILE A 42 -10.17 -51.86 26.82
C ILE A 42 -11.47 -51.17 26.36
N THR A 43 -12.62 -51.82 26.53
CA THR A 43 -13.91 -51.20 26.17
C THR A 43 -14.26 -49.98 27.02
N ILE A 44 -13.79 -49.89 28.27
CA ILE A 44 -13.93 -48.68 29.09
C ILE A 44 -13.00 -47.58 28.56
N SER A 45 -11.75 -47.90 28.25
CA SER A 45 -10.80 -46.94 27.66
C SER A 45 -11.32 -46.36 26.35
N ASP A 46 -11.87 -47.20 25.46
CA ASP A 46 -12.43 -46.77 24.19
C ASP A 46 -13.69 -45.90 24.35
N LYS A 47 -14.50 -46.12 25.40
CA LYS A 47 -15.65 -45.27 25.74
C LYS A 47 -15.21 -43.92 26.31
N VAL A 48 -14.11 -43.87 27.05
CA VAL A 48 -13.53 -42.63 27.58
C VAL A 48 -12.93 -41.77 26.45
N CYS A 49 -12.38 -42.39 25.41
CA CYS A 49 -11.76 -41.70 24.28
C CYS A 49 -12.72 -41.33 23.13
N LYS A 50 -14.03 -41.63 23.22
CA LYS A 50 -14.99 -41.24 22.17
C LYS A 50 -15.64 -39.89 22.54
N PRO A 51 -15.25 -38.76 21.93
CA PRO A 51 -15.97 -37.51 22.16
C PRO A 51 -17.41 -37.71 21.67
N ARG A 52 -18.35 -37.62 22.62
CA ARG A 52 -19.78 -37.70 22.38
C ARG A 52 -20.15 -36.54 21.45
N GLY A 53 -20.37 -36.86 20.18
CA GLY A 53 -20.72 -35.92 19.11
C GLY A 53 -22.02 -35.17 19.35
N LYS A 54 -21.95 -34.14 20.21
CA LYS A 54 -22.97 -33.08 20.41
C LYS A 54 -22.33 -31.69 20.44
N SER A 55 -21.09 -31.56 19.97
CA SER A 55 -20.28 -30.34 20.11
C SER A 55 -20.23 -29.50 18.82
N THR A 56 -20.51 -30.08 17.65
CA THR A 56 -20.41 -29.38 16.35
C THR A 56 -21.35 -28.17 16.23
N MET A 57 -22.53 -28.23 16.85
CA MET A 57 -23.50 -27.13 16.85
C MET A 57 -23.05 -25.95 17.75
N TYR A 58 -22.46 -26.25 18.91
CA TYR A 58 -21.95 -25.22 19.81
C TYR A 58 -20.69 -24.54 19.25
N TRP A 59 -19.77 -25.31 18.67
CA TRP A 59 -18.61 -24.74 17.96
C TRP A 59 -19.03 -23.83 16.79
N GLY A 60 -20.08 -24.18 16.06
CA GLY A 60 -20.66 -23.32 15.02
C GLY A 60 -21.17 -21.98 15.56
N LEU A 61 -21.88 -21.99 16.70
CA LEU A 61 -22.36 -20.76 17.35
C LEU A 61 -21.21 -19.89 17.89
N VAL A 62 -20.18 -20.50 18.48
CA VAL A 62 -19.00 -19.78 18.97
C VAL A 62 -18.26 -19.11 17.81
N VAL A 63 -18.07 -19.81 16.68
CA VAL A 63 -17.44 -19.22 15.48
C VAL A 63 -18.27 -18.07 14.92
N LEU A 64 -19.60 -18.22 14.85
CA LEU A 64 -20.49 -17.16 14.38
C LEU A 64 -20.40 -15.90 15.27
N LEU A 65 -20.37 -16.06 16.59
CA LEU A 65 -20.25 -14.95 17.54
C LEU A 65 -18.90 -14.23 17.41
N VAL A 66 -17.81 -14.99 17.25
CA VAL A 66 -16.48 -14.41 17.02
C VAL A 66 -16.46 -13.64 15.70
N VAL A 67 -16.97 -14.20 14.61
CA VAL A 67 -17.05 -13.53 13.30
C VAL A 67 -17.89 -12.26 13.37
N CYS A 68 -19.05 -12.28 14.04
CA CYS A 68 -19.86 -11.08 14.24
C CYS A 68 -19.12 -10.02 15.05
N SER A 69 -18.42 -10.41 16.12
CA SER A 69 -17.63 -9.47 16.93
C SER A 69 -16.50 -8.81 16.11
N VAL A 70 -15.80 -9.59 15.28
CA VAL A 70 -14.74 -9.08 14.39
C VAL A 70 -15.32 -8.13 13.34
N CYS A 71 -16.48 -8.45 12.76
CA CYS A 71 -17.17 -7.58 11.81
C CYS A 71 -17.60 -6.24 12.43
N VAL A 72 -18.10 -6.24 13.66
CA VAL A 72 -18.49 -5.02 14.38
C VAL A 72 -17.26 -4.17 14.71
N VAL A 73 -16.19 -4.77 15.21
CA VAL A 73 -14.92 -4.06 15.48
C VAL A 73 -14.34 -3.47 14.20
N LEU A 74 -14.35 -4.20 13.09
CA LEU A 74 -13.87 -3.71 11.80
C LEU A 74 -14.69 -2.50 11.31
N LYS A 75 -16.02 -2.54 11.45
CA LYS A 75 -16.89 -1.40 11.11
C LYS A 75 -16.60 -0.19 12.01
N LEU A 76 -16.39 -0.38 13.32
CA LEU A 76 -16.01 0.69 14.24
C LEU A 76 -14.64 1.31 13.88
N LEU A 77 -13.66 0.49 13.47
CA LEU A 77 -12.36 0.97 13.01
C LEU A 77 -12.48 1.78 11.71
N ILE A 78 -13.32 1.34 10.77
CA ILE A 78 -13.59 2.09 9.53
C ILE A 78 -14.27 3.42 9.82
N VAL A 79 -15.28 3.46 10.71
CA VAL A 79 -15.97 4.69 11.10
C VAL A 79 -15.02 5.66 11.80
N LYS A 80 -14.17 5.18 12.73
CA LYS A 80 -13.14 6.01 13.36
C LYS A 80 -12.13 6.59 12.36
N LYS A 81 -11.75 5.83 11.33
CA LYS A 81 -10.85 6.30 10.25
C LYS A 81 -11.47 7.43 9.43
N GLN A 82 -12.79 7.42 9.20
CA GLN A 82 -13.47 8.47 8.44
C GLN A 82 -13.47 9.81 9.18
N VAL A 83 -13.64 9.81 10.51
CA VAL A 83 -13.73 11.05 11.30
C VAL A 83 -12.38 11.77 11.40
N PHE A 84 -11.26 11.06 11.43
CA PHE A 84 -9.94 11.68 11.61
C PHE A 84 -9.39 12.42 10.38
N LYS A 85 -9.98 12.22 9.19
CA LYS A 85 -9.41 12.79 7.94
C LYS A 85 -9.94 14.20 7.60
N GLN A 86 -10.96 14.69 8.30
CA GLN A 86 -11.82 15.74 7.75
C GLN A 86 -11.53 17.16 8.24
N GLU A 87 -10.84 17.37 9.36
CA GLU A 87 -10.74 18.73 9.94
C GLU A 87 -9.67 19.67 9.36
N PRO A 88 -8.43 19.23 9.01
CA PRO A 88 -7.43 20.17 8.49
C PRO A 88 -7.65 20.58 7.02
N THR A 89 -8.60 19.94 6.33
CA THR A 89 -8.80 20.17 4.89
C THR A 89 -9.78 21.29 4.60
N GLU A 90 -10.81 21.52 5.43
CA GLU A 90 -11.83 22.54 5.13
C GLU A 90 -11.29 23.97 5.25
N TYR A 91 -10.53 24.27 6.31
CA TYR A 91 -9.93 25.60 6.50
C TYR A 91 -8.86 25.91 5.44
N VAL A 92 -8.03 24.93 5.11
CA VAL A 92 -7.00 25.06 4.05
C VAL A 92 -7.66 25.22 2.68
N ASN A 93 -8.72 24.47 2.38
CA ASN A 93 -9.47 24.60 1.12
C ASN A 93 -10.14 25.97 1.00
N LYS A 94 -10.66 26.52 2.11
CA LYS A 94 -11.22 27.88 2.14
C LYS A 94 -10.16 28.93 1.83
N GLN A 95 -8.96 28.80 2.41
CA GLN A 95 -7.84 29.69 2.12
C GLN A 95 -7.35 29.56 0.67
N ILE A 96 -7.23 28.33 0.14
CA ILE A 96 -6.86 28.09 -1.26
C ILE A 96 -7.88 28.73 -2.21
N LYS A 97 -9.19 28.64 -1.90
CA LYS A 97 -10.24 29.27 -2.69
C LYS A 97 -10.11 30.80 -2.71
N LEU A 98 -9.93 31.42 -1.54
CA LEU A 98 -9.74 32.87 -1.43
C LEU A 98 -8.49 33.35 -2.17
N LEU A 99 -7.41 32.57 -2.13
CA LEU A 99 -6.18 32.88 -2.85
C LEU A 99 -6.37 32.78 -4.37
N ASN A 100 -7.04 31.73 -4.85
CA ASN A 100 -7.34 31.55 -6.28
C ASN A 100 -8.19 32.71 -6.82
N ASP A 101 -9.22 33.13 -6.08
CA ASP A 101 -10.07 34.25 -6.48
C ASP A 101 -9.25 35.55 -6.60
N SER A 102 -8.28 35.74 -5.69
CA SER A 102 -7.38 36.90 -5.71
C SER A 102 -6.43 36.86 -6.92
N ILE A 103 -5.89 35.68 -7.27
CA ILE A 103 -5.05 35.49 -8.46
C ILE A 103 -5.84 35.80 -9.73
N VAL A 104 -7.06 35.27 -9.87
CA VAL A 104 -7.92 35.53 -11.04
C VAL A 104 -8.22 37.02 -11.17
N LYS A 105 -8.52 37.70 -10.06
CA LYS A 105 -8.77 39.14 -10.04
C LYS A 105 -7.53 39.95 -10.45
N LEU A 106 -6.35 39.58 -9.97
CA LEU A 106 -5.09 40.23 -10.34
C LEU A 106 -4.74 39.98 -11.80
N ASN A 107 -4.89 38.75 -12.30
CA ASN A 107 -4.66 38.42 -13.70
C ASN A 107 -5.59 39.22 -14.62
N LYS A 108 -6.87 39.31 -14.27
CA LYS A 108 -7.82 40.17 -14.99
C LYS A 108 -7.41 41.64 -14.96
N LYS A 109 -6.86 42.12 -13.83
CA LYS A 109 -6.33 43.49 -13.72
C LYS A 109 -5.11 43.69 -14.60
N ILE A 110 -4.18 42.72 -14.65
CA ILE A 110 -3.02 42.73 -15.54
C ILE A 110 -3.46 42.73 -17.01
N GLU A 111 -4.47 41.93 -17.36
CA GLU A 111 -5.09 41.91 -18.69
C GLU A 111 -5.65 43.30 -19.05
N SER A 112 -6.36 43.95 -18.12
CA SER A 112 -6.94 45.29 -18.32
C SER A 112 -5.95 46.45 -18.24
N LEU A 113 -4.77 46.22 -17.66
CA LEU A 113 -3.67 47.19 -17.62
C LEU A 113 -2.70 47.00 -18.79
N ARG A 114 -2.91 45.96 -19.61
CA ARG A 114 -2.15 45.77 -20.84
C ARG A 114 -2.70 46.77 -21.85
N PRO A 115 -1.89 47.71 -22.36
CA PRO A 115 -2.33 48.51 -23.50
C PRO A 115 -2.55 47.57 -24.68
N ASP A 116 -3.78 47.55 -25.17
CA ASP A 116 -4.13 46.93 -26.44
C ASP A 116 -3.21 47.52 -27.52
N THR A 117 -2.53 46.64 -28.26
CA THR A 117 -1.56 46.94 -29.33
C THR A 117 -0.21 47.54 -28.91
N ILE A 118 0.73 46.66 -28.53
CA ILE A 118 2.11 46.80 -29.00
C ILE A 118 2.82 45.43 -29.09
N CYS A 119 3.10 44.98 -30.31
CA CYS A 119 3.92 43.81 -30.60
C CYS A 119 5.39 44.18 -30.36
N ILE A 120 5.82 44.25 -29.10
CA ILE A 120 7.22 44.55 -28.80
C ILE A 120 7.99 43.22 -28.72
N LYS A 121 8.41 42.80 -29.92
CA LYS A 121 9.62 42.02 -30.20
C LYS A 121 10.90 42.80 -29.82
N ASP A 122 10.87 43.76 -28.90
CA ASP A 122 12.08 44.53 -28.63
C ASP A 122 12.84 43.86 -27.50
N ASN A 123 13.75 42.95 -27.88
CA ASN A 123 14.84 42.53 -27.02
C ASN A 123 15.71 43.78 -26.74
N ILE A 124 15.33 44.59 -25.76
CA ILE A 124 16.06 45.80 -25.39
C ILE A 124 17.06 45.45 -24.28
N TYR A 125 18.31 45.84 -24.46
CA TYR A 125 19.37 45.69 -23.47
C TYR A 125 19.82 47.05 -22.96
N VAL A 126 19.93 47.17 -21.64
CA VAL A 126 20.48 48.37 -20.99
C VAL A 126 21.96 48.12 -20.70
N VAL A 127 22.82 48.99 -21.25
CA VAL A 127 24.28 48.93 -21.12
C VAL A 127 24.71 49.08 -19.67
N LYS A 128 25.57 48.17 -19.22
CA LYS A 128 26.17 48.19 -17.87
C LYS A 128 27.63 48.64 -17.92
N LYS A 129 28.17 49.03 -16.76
CA LYS A 129 29.57 49.46 -16.64
C LYS A 129 30.53 48.39 -17.16
N GLY A 130 31.39 48.78 -18.11
CA GLY A 130 32.41 47.89 -18.71
C GLY A 130 31.91 47.00 -19.85
N ASP A 131 30.66 47.17 -20.29
CA ASP A 131 30.13 46.53 -21.49
C ASP A 131 30.73 47.15 -22.77
N SER A 132 30.85 46.31 -23.80
CA SER A 132 31.17 46.69 -25.17
C SER A 132 30.27 45.90 -26.11
N PHE A 133 30.13 46.32 -27.38
CA PHE A 133 29.31 45.59 -28.35
C PHE A 133 29.67 44.10 -28.41
N CYS A 134 30.95 43.73 -28.40
CA CYS A 134 31.40 42.33 -28.40
C CYS A 134 30.97 41.57 -27.14
N LYS A 135 31.16 42.16 -25.94
CA LYS A 135 30.76 41.53 -24.67
C LYS A 135 29.25 41.34 -24.59
N ILE A 136 28.50 42.35 -25.02
CA ILE A 136 27.04 42.29 -25.05
C ILE A 136 26.59 41.21 -26.04
N SER A 137 27.19 41.17 -27.23
CA SER A 137 26.91 40.15 -28.24
C SER A 137 27.16 38.73 -27.71
N LYS A 138 28.31 38.49 -27.08
CA LYS A 138 28.61 37.20 -26.43
C LYS A 138 27.59 36.82 -25.36
N LYS A 139 27.19 37.78 -24.54
CA LYS A 139 26.30 37.57 -23.40
C LYS A 139 24.85 37.29 -23.84
N ILE A 140 24.37 37.98 -24.87
CA ILE A 140 22.98 37.90 -25.31
C ILE A 140 22.79 36.89 -26.45
N LEU A 141 23.70 36.88 -27.42
CA LEU A 141 23.62 36.05 -28.63
C LEU A 141 24.53 34.81 -28.56
N GLY A 142 25.36 34.69 -27.53
CA GLY A 142 26.26 33.55 -27.31
C GLY A 142 27.57 33.61 -28.10
N SER A 143 27.75 34.61 -28.97
CA SER A 143 28.93 34.75 -29.83
C SER A 143 29.29 36.21 -30.01
N GLU A 144 30.58 36.52 -29.94
CA GLU A 144 31.09 37.88 -30.17
C GLU A 144 30.91 38.32 -31.63
N LYS A 145 30.74 37.37 -32.57
CA LYS A 145 30.67 37.64 -34.01
C LYS A 145 29.51 38.54 -34.41
N TYR A 146 28.46 38.67 -33.61
CA TYR A 146 27.26 39.44 -33.97
C TYR A 146 27.27 40.88 -33.45
N TYR A 147 28.42 41.39 -33.00
CA TYR A 147 28.53 42.73 -32.44
C TYR A 147 28.17 43.84 -33.45
N PHE A 148 28.61 43.70 -34.70
CA PHE A 148 28.33 44.66 -35.78
C PHE A 148 26.83 44.78 -36.06
N ARG A 149 26.10 43.67 -35.96
CA ARG A 149 24.64 43.64 -36.17
C ARG A 149 23.88 44.39 -35.09
N ILE A 150 24.42 44.43 -33.86
CA ILE A 150 23.86 45.24 -32.77
C ILE A 150 24.10 46.72 -33.06
N ALA A 151 25.31 47.10 -33.50
CA ALA A 151 25.63 48.49 -33.84
C ALA A 151 24.74 48.99 -35.00
N GLU A 152 24.65 48.21 -36.09
CA GLU A 152 23.82 48.51 -37.26
C GLU A 152 22.33 48.69 -36.89
N LEU A 153 21.78 47.75 -36.10
CA LEU A 153 20.38 47.79 -35.67
C LEU A 153 20.05 49.06 -34.86
N ASN A 154 21.03 49.58 -34.14
CA ASN A 154 20.89 50.80 -33.33
C ASN A 154 21.38 52.07 -34.03
N LYS A 155 21.76 51.98 -35.32
CA LYS A 155 22.31 53.09 -36.11
C LYS A 155 23.56 53.71 -35.45
N LEU A 156 24.35 52.88 -34.78
CA LEU A 156 25.62 53.24 -34.16
C LEU A 156 26.77 52.72 -35.01
N GLN A 157 27.94 53.35 -34.89
CA GLN A 157 29.15 52.83 -35.49
C GLN A 157 29.74 51.74 -34.60
N GLU A 158 30.47 50.79 -35.18
CA GLU A 158 31.15 49.72 -34.42
C GLU A 158 32.15 50.29 -33.39
N THR A 159 32.68 51.48 -33.66
CA THR A 159 33.61 52.23 -32.80
C THR A 159 32.92 53.16 -31.81
N SER A 160 31.58 53.26 -31.84
CA SER A 160 30.84 54.13 -30.92
C SER A 160 31.05 53.69 -29.46
N ILE A 161 31.32 54.66 -28.59
CA ILE A 161 31.45 54.44 -27.16
C ILE A 161 30.05 54.25 -26.57
N LEU A 162 29.87 53.19 -25.80
CA LEU A 162 28.63 52.91 -25.08
C LEU A 162 28.71 53.46 -23.66
N TYR A 163 27.68 54.19 -23.24
CA TYR A 163 27.54 54.73 -21.89
C TYR A 163 26.61 53.88 -21.05
N VAL A 164 26.85 53.87 -19.74
CA VAL A 164 26.02 53.12 -18.80
C VAL A 164 24.61 53.71 -18.77
N GLY A 165 23.61 52.87 -18.95
CA GLY A 165 22.21 53.28 -19.08
C GLY A 165 21.73 53.42 -20.53
N ASP A 166 22.62 53.34 -21.52
CA ASP A 166 22.23 53.33 -22.92
C ASP A 166 21.33 52.14 -23.23
N THR A 167 20.35 52.36 -24.09
CA THR A 167 19.32 51.38 -24.43
C THR A 167 19.53 50.90 -25.86
N LEU A 168 19.89 49.63 -26.01
CA LEU A 168 20.21 49.01 -27.30
C LEU A 168 19.15 47.97 -27.69
N LYS A 169 18.63 48.06 -28.90
CA LYS A 169 17.83 47.03 -29.54
C LYS A 169 18.72 45.83 -29.90
N MET A 170 18.29 44.62 -29.58
CA MET A 170 19.00 43.39 -29.88
C MET A 170 18.30 42.60 -30.98
N PRO A 171 19.07 41.97 -31.89
CA PRO A 171 18.51 41.07 -32.88
C PRO A 171 17.94 39.81 -32.19
N ILE A 172 16.92 39.21 -32.79
CA ILE A 172 16.37 37.93 -32.35
C ILE A 172 17.35 36.82 -32.79
N LYS A 173 17.59 35.84 -31.92
CA LYS A 173 18.44 34.68 -32.19
C LYS A 173 17.87 33.80 -33.31
#